data_AF-A0A7Z9WT01-F1
#
_entry.id   AF-A0A7Z9WT01-F1
#
_cell.length_a   1.000
_cell.length_b   1.000
_cell.length_c   1.000
_cell.angle_alpha   90.00
_cell.angle_beta   90.00
_cell.angle_gamma   90.00
#
_symmetry.space_group_name_H-M   'P 1'
#
loop_
_entity.id
_entity.type
_entity.pdbx_description
1 polymer ?
#
loop_
_entity_poly.entity_id
_entity_poly.type
_entity_poly.pdbx_seq_one_letter_code
_entity_poly.pdbx_strand_id
1 'polypeptide(L)' 'MTRFDAIRLKQLIEQHRHYTNSPVAKNILENWAEYLPQFVKIMPVEYRRALLEMQQEQQLKKTAMGGR' A
#
# COMPACT_ATOMS: atom_id res chain seq x y z
N MET A 1 -3.01 -3.90 -8.06
CA MET A 1 -1.97 -3.54 -7.08
C MET A 1 -1.04 -2.54 -7.75
N THR A 2 -0.78 -1.37 -7.16
CA THR A 2 0.13 -0.38 -7.78
C THR A 2 1.59 -0.81 -7.61
N ARG A 3 2.50 -0.28 -8.43
CA ARG A 3 3.96 -0.54 -8.28
C ARG A 3 4.44 -0.19 -6.86
N PHE A 4 3.90 0.87 -6.27
CA PHE A 4 4.22 1.29 -4.91
C PHE A 4 3.70 0.31 -3.84
N ASP A 5 2.55 -0.33 -4.07
CA ASP A 5 2.03 -1.35 -3.15
C ASP A 5 2.96 -2.57 -3.08
N ALA A 6 3.54 -3.00 -4.21
CA ALA A 6 4.47 -4.13 -4.26
C ALA A 6 5.76 -3.85 -3.51
N ILE A 7 6.32 -2.65 -3.68
CA ILE A 7 7.53 -2.23 -2.98
C ILE A 7 7.27 -2.20 -1.46
N ARG A 8 6.16 -1.57 -1.04
CA ARG A 8 5.80 -1.50 0.38
C ARG A 8 5.56 -2.87 0.99
N LEU A 9 4.84 -3.75 0.29
CA LEU A 9 4.58 -5.11 0.77
C LEU A 9 5.89 -5.88 0.94
N LYS A 10 6.80 -5.81 -0.05
CA LYS A 10 8.09 -6.48 0.03
C LYS A 10 8.90 -6.00 1.24
N GLN A 11 8.95 -4.68 1.47
CA GLN A 11 9.66 -4.10 2.61
C GLN A 11 9.09 -4.59 3.96
N LEU A 12 7.76 -4.69 4.09
CA LEU A 12 7.13 -5.22 5.31
C LEU A 12 7.50 -6.69 5.55
N ILE A 13 7.55 -7.49 4.48
CA ILE A 13 7.95 -8.91 4.57
C ILE A 13 9.45 -9.04 4.90
N GLU A 14 10.31 -8.18 4.35
CA GLU A 14 11.74 -8.12 4.68
C GLU A 14 11.96 -7.78 6.16
N GLN A 15 11.25 -6.78 6.68
CA GLN A 15 11.27 -6.43 8.10
C GLN A 15 10.79 -7.59 8.97
N HIS A 16 9.66 -8.21 8.61
CA HIS A 16 9.15 -9.37 9.32
C HIS A 16 10.17 -10.52 9.35
N ARG A 17 10.81 -10.84 8.21
CA ARG A 17 11.89 -11.84 8.17
C ARG A 17 13.04 -11.45 9.11
N HIS A 18 13.48 -10.20 9.08
CA HIS A 18 14.60 -9.72 9.89
C HIS A 18 14.32 -9.85 11.39
N TYR A 19 13.12 -9.47 11.85
CA TYR A 19 12.78 -9.49 13.27
C TYR A 19 12.36 -10.86 13.81
N THR A 20 11.93 -11.79 12.94
CA THR A 20 11.35 -13.08 13.39
C THR A 20 12.08 -14.32 12.88
N ASN A 21 13.03 -14.17 11.95
CA ASN A 21 13.65 -15.29 11.22
C ASN A 21 12.62 -16.24 10.56
N SER A 22 11.45 -15.72 10.17
CA SER A 22 10.39 -16.52 9.54
C SER A 22 10.88 -17.23 8.26
N PRO A 23 10.86 -18.58 8.22
CA PRO A 23 11.24 -19.34 7.03
C PRO A 23 10.25 -19.14 5.89
N VAL A 24 8.97 -18.88 6.21
CA VAL A 24 7.93 -18.56 5.23
C VAL A 24 8.24 -17.22 4.55
N ALA A 25 8.61 -16.20 5.35
CA ALA A 25 8.99 -14.89 4.82
C ALA A 25 10.23 -14.98 3.92
N LYS A 26 11.21 -15.80 4.30
CA LYS A 26 12.37 -16.09 3.44
C LYS A 26 11.95 -16.69 2.10
N ASN A 27 11.12 -17.73 2.10
CA ASN A 27 10.66 -18.38 0.87
C ASN A 27 9.87 -17.43 -0.05
N ILE A 28 9.00 -16.59 0.52
CA ILE A 28 8.24 -15.58 -0.24
C ILE A 28 9.18 -14.57 -0.90
N LEU A 29 10.22 -14.10 -0.21
CA LEU A 29 11.18 -13.12 -0.75
C LEU A 29 12.08 -13.72 -1.83
N GLU A 30 12.47 -14.99 -1.69
CA GLU A 30 13.27 -15.71 -2.69
C GLU A 30 12.49 -15.97 -3.98
N ASN A 31 11.18 -16.26 -3.87
CA ASN A 31 10.30 -16.56 -5.00
C ASN A 31 9.30 -15.43 -5.28
N TRP A 32 9.73 -14.17 -5.12
CA TRP A 32 8.84 -13.01 -5.09
C TRP A 32 7.92 -12.87 -6.31
N ALA A 33 8.42 -13.17 -7.52
CA ALA A 33 7.63 -13.04 -8.75
C ALA A 33 6.44 -14.03 -8.81
N GLU A 34 6.56 -15.19 -8.17
CA GLU A 34 5.54 -16.23 -8.11
C GLU A 34 4.49 -15.93 -7.03
N TYR A 35 4.93 -15.40 -5.88
CA TYR A 35 4.06 -15.10 -4.75
C TYR A 35 3.33 -13.77 -4.89
N LEU A 36 3.94 -12.75 -5.52
CA LEU A 36 3.34 -11.43 -5.70
C LEU A 36 1.90 -11.45 -6.23
N PRO A 37 1.55 -12.19 -7.31
CA PRO A 37 0.17 -12.21 -7.82
C PRO A 37 -0.84 -12.85 -6.87
N GLN A 38 -0.41 -13.58 -5.84
CA GLN A 38 -1.29 -14.24 -4.88
C GLN A 38 -1.74 -13.29 -3.75
N PHE A 39 -1.11 -12.12 -3.60
CA PHE A 39 -1.49 -11.15 -2.59
C PHE A 39 -2.69 -10.31 -3.02
N VAL A 40 -3.76 -10.38 -2.22
CA VAL A 40 -4.97 -9.56 -2.42
C VAL A 40 -4.89 -8.30 -1.57
N LYS A 41 -4.82 -7.14 -2.24
CA LYS A 41 -4.94 -5.84 -1.56
C LYS A 41 -6.41 -5.59 -1.20
N ILE A 42 -6.74 -5.75 0.07
CA ILE A 42 -8.05 -5.39 0.60
C ILE A 42 -8.03 -3.91 0.97
N MET A 43 -9.04 -3.19 0.49
CA MET A 43 -9.32 -1.82 0.90
C MET A 43 -10.78 -1.78 1.36
N PRO A 44 -11.09 -1.35 2.59
CA PRO A 44 -12.47 -1.19 3.03
C PRO A 44 -13.20 -0.14 2.18
N VAL A 45 -14.50 -0.34 1.94
CA VAL A 45 -15.31 0.54 1.06
C VAL A 45 -15.38 1.94 1.65
N GLU A 46 -15.67 2.03 2.94
CA GLU A 46 -15.81 3.25 3.71
C GLU A 46 -14.48 3.99 3.80
N TYR A 47 -13.37 3.25 3.95
CA TYR A 47 -12.04 3.84 3.96
C TYR A 47 -11.68 4.44 2.60
N ARG A 48 -12.01 3.77 1.49
CA ARG A 48 -11.84 4.36 0.15
C ARG A 48 -12.69 5.62 -0.02
N ARG A 49 -13.93 5.62 0.47
CA ARG A 49 -14.83 6.78 0.38
C ARG A 49 -14.26 7.97 1.15
N ALA A 50 -13.87 7.76 2.41
CA ALA A 50 -13.27 8.81 3.25
C ALA A 50 -12.00 9.40 2.62
N LEU A 51 -11.13 8.55 2.03
CA LEU A 51 -9.93 9.04 1.34
C LEU A 51 -10.25 9.93 0.13
N LEU A 52 -11.29 9.60 -0.63
CA LEU A 52 -11.74 10.40 -1.78
C LEU A 52 -12.35 11.73 -1.33
N GLU A 53 -13.19 11.71 -0.29
CA GLU A 53 -13.78 12.92 0.31
C GLU A 53 -12.68 13.87 0.80
N MET A 54 -11.69 13.36 1.54
CA MET A 54 -10.55 14.15 2.00
C MET A 54 -9.74 14.75 0.84
N GLN A 55 -9.54 14.02 -0.26
CA GLN A 55 -8.85 14.54 -1.45
C GLN A 55 -9.65 15.66 -2.13
N GLN A 56 -10.98 15.49 -2.26
CA GLN A 56 -11.86 16.51 -2.84
C GLN A 56 -11.88 17.78 -1.99
N GLU A 57 -11.98 17.67 -0.67
CA GLU A 57 -11.89 18.81 0.24
C GLU A 57 -10.56 19.56 0.11
N GLN A 58 -9.45 18.83 -0.01
CA GLN A 58 -8.13 19.43 -0.23
C GLN A 58 -8.04 20.15 -1.57
N GLN A 59 -8.64 19.57 -2.62
CA GLN A 59 -8.68 20.19 -3.96
C GLN A 59 -9.50 21.49 -3.93
N LEU A 60 -10.68 21.47 -3.32
CA LEU A 60 -11.57 22.63 -3.17
C LEU A 60 -10.89 23.76 -2.38
N LYS A 61 -10.22 23.42 -1.27
CA LYS A 61 -9.45 24.40 -0.47
C LYS A 61 -8.31 25.03 -1.28
N LYS A 62 -7.61 24.24 -2.12
CA LYS A 62 -6.53 24.77 -2.99
C LYS A 62 -7.08 25.73 -4.06
N THR A 63 -8.21 25.39 -4.69
CA THR A 63 -8.83 26.26 -5.70
C THR A 63 -9.36 27.56 -5.09
N ALA A 64 -9.94 27.51 -3.89
CA ALA A 64 -10.43 28.70 -3.19
C ALA A 64 -9.30 29.64 -2.70
N MET A 65 -8.10 29.13 -2.46
CA MET A 65 -6.94 29.91 -2.01
C MET A 65 -6.06 30.46 -3.15
N GLY A 66 -6.24 29.98 -4.38
CA GLY A 66 -5.48 30.43 -5.56
C GLY A 66 -6.08 31.63 -6.30
N GLY A 67 -7.23 32.13 -5.86
CA GLY A 67 -7.86 33.35 -6.38
C GLY A 67 -7.61 34.55 -5.46
N ARG A 68 -6.39 35.08 -5.49
CA ARG A 68 -6.04 36.46 -5.08
C ARG A 68 -4.72 36.84 -5.70
#